data_AF-A0A2M6UMV8-F1
#
_entry.id   AF-A0A2M6UMV8-F1
#
_cell.length_a   1.000
_cell.length_b   1.000
_cell.length_c   1.000
_cell.angle_alpha   90.00
_cell.angle_beta   90.00
_cell.angle_gamma   90.00
#
_symmetry.space_group_name_H-M   'P 1'
#
loop_
_entity.id
_entity.type
_entity.pdbx_description
1 polymer ?
#
loop_
_entity_poly.entity_id
_entity_poly.type
_entity_poly.pdbx_seq_one_letter_code
_entity_poly.pdbx_strand_id
1 'polypeptide(L)'
;MLLIARQIKAARALLGWEQYDLANRSGVAISTIRRLEGFKDRPLCAHIETLTKIRRAFEAAGIEFLENPGPGVRLCAQPMIDP
;
A
#
# COMPACT_ATOMS: atom_id res chain seq x y z
N MET A 1 -12.03 3.03 -6.11
CA MET A 1 -10.80 2.38 -5.63
C MET A 1 -9.74 2.40 -6.72
N LEU A 2 -8.93 3.45 -6.75
CA LEU A 2 -7.77 3.56 -7.63
C LEU A 2 -6.53 3.61 -6.73
N LEU A 3 -5.74 2.53 -6.72
CA LEU A 3 -4.44 2.53 -6.05
C LEU A 3 -3.38 2.82 -7.13
N ILE A 4 -2.48 3.76 -6.87
CA ILE A 4 -1.36 4.06 -7.79
C ILE A 4 -0.02 3.67 -7.18
N ALA A 5 0.98 3.39 -8.02
CA ALA A 5 2.31 2.97 -7.58
C ALA A 5 2.96 3.95 -6.59
N ARG A 6 2.73 5.26 -6.77
CA ARG A 6 3.24 6.29 -5.85
C ARG A 6 2.64 6.16 -4.44
N GLN A 7 1.35 5.84 -4.32
CA GLN A 7 0.72 5.63 -3.02
C GLN A 7 1.26 4.36 -2.34
N ILE A 8 1.53 3.28 -3.08
CA ILE A 8 2.18 2.08 -2.52
C ILE A 8 3.56 2.43 -1.97
N LYS A 9 4.39 3.11 -2.76
CA LYS A 9 5.75 3.51 -2.34
C LYS A 9 5.73 4.44 -1.13
N ALA A 10 4.84 5.43 -1.14
CA ALA A 10 4.69 6.38 -0.05
C ALA A 10 4.23 5.68 1.24
N ALA A 11 3.24 4.78 1.16
CA ALA A 11 2.77 4.01 2.30
C ALA A 11 3.87 3.15 2.91
N ARG A 12 4.67 2.46 2.08
CA ARG A 12 5.84 1.72 2.56
C ARG A 12 6.86 2.61 3.23
N ALA A 13 7.17 3.76 2.64
CA ALA A 13 8.13 4.70 3.20
C ALA A 13 7.68 5.22 4.57
N LEU A 14 6.39 5.53 4.74
CA LEU A 14 5.82 5.93 6.03
C LEU A 14 5.93 4.85 7.10
N LEU A 15 5.82 3.57 6.71
CA LEU A 15 5.91 2.43 7.62
C LEU A 15 7.33 1.87 7.79
N GLY A 16 8.32 2.41 7.08
CA GLY A 16 9.67 1.83 7.03
C GLY A 16 9.72 0.41 6.44
N TRP A 17 8.75 0.05 5.59
CA TRP A 17 8.65 -1.29 5.00
C TRP A 17 9.47 -1.41 3.73
N GLU A 18 10.17 -2.52 3.58
CA GLU A 18 10.71 -2.97 2.30
C GLU A 18 9.61 -3.61 1.43
N GLN A 19 9.91 -3.83 0.15
CA GLN A 19 8.98 -4.54 -0.74
C GLN A 19 8.64 -5.94 -0.23
N TYR A 20 9.60 -6.60 0.44
CA TYR A 20 9.41 -7.92 1.05
C TYR A 20 8.42 -7.89 2.22
N ASP A 21 8.46 -6.84 3.06
CA ASP A 21 7.50 -6.69 4.17
C ASP A 21 6.07 -6.56 3.66
N LEU A 22 5.87 -5.76 2.61
CA LEU A 22 4.56 -5.63 1.97
C LEU A 22 4.10 -6.96 1.37
N ALA A 23 5.00 -7.70 0.69
CA ALA A 23 4.68 -8.99 0.13
C ALA A 23 4.22 -9.98 1.21
N ASN A 24 4.98 -10.07 2.32
CA ASN A 24 4.66 -10.94 3.44
C ASN A 24 3.31 -10.58 4.08
N ARG A 25 3.08 -9.30 4.38
CA ARG A 25 1.88 -8.83 5.08
C ARG A 25 0.62 -8.84 4.22
N SER A 26 0.75 -8.71 2.90
CA SER A 26 -0.40 -8.76 1.97
C SER A 26 -0.69 -10.17 1.42
N GLY A 27 0.23 -11.13 1.61
CA GLY A 27 0.14 -12.45 0.98
C GLY A 27 0.26 -12.40 -0.55
N VAL A 28 0.80 -11.30 -1.10
CA VAL A 28 1.01 -11.11 -2.55
C VAL A 28 2.47 -11.38 -2.87
N ALA A 29 2.73 -12.13 -3.94
CA ALA A 29 4.09 -12.45 -4.37
C ALA A 29 4.96 -11.19 -4.58
N ILE A 30 6.21 -11.24 -4.14
CA ILE A 30 7.17 -10.13 -4.25
C ILE A 30 7.38 -9.64 -5.68
N SER A 31 7.32 -10.54 -6.67
CA SER A 31 7.39 -10.20 -8.10
C SER A 31 6.21 -9.32 -8.54
N THR A 32 5.01 -9.57 -8.01
CA THR A 32 3.83 -8.75 -8.24
C THR A 32 3.97 -7.37 -7.60
N ILE A 33 4.49 -7.29 -6.36
CA ILE A 33 4.76 -6.00 -5.70
C ILE A 33 5.76 -5.16 -6.52
N ARG A 34 6.88 -5.76 -6.94
CA ARG A 34 7.87 -5.11 -7.81
C ARG A 34 7.28 -4.61 -9.12
N ARG A 35 6.46 -5.45 -9.77
CA ARG A 35 5.75 -5.08 -11.00
C ARG A 35 4.81 -3.90 -10.77
N LEU A 36 4.02 -3.93 -9.69
CA LEU A 36 3.08 -2.87 -9.34
C LEU A 36 3.78 -1.53 -9.06
N GLU A 37 4.86 -1.56 -8.29
CA GLU A 37 5.66 -0.35 -8.03
C GLU A 37 6.44 0.16 -9.26
N GLY A 38 6.64 -0.69 -10.26
CA GLY A 38 7.25 -0.34 -11.55
C GLY A 38 6.32 0.42 -12.49
N PHE A 39 4.99 0.38 -12.28
CA PHE A 39 4.07 1.22 -13.03
C PHE A 39 4.33 2.69 -12.67
N LYS A 40 4.50 3.55 -13.68
CA LYS A 40 4.64 5.00 -13.51
C LYS A 40 3.27 5.64 -13.26
N ASP A 41 3.03 6.87 -13.70
CA ASP A 41 1.82 7.68 -13.47
C ASP A 41 0.54 7.13 -14.16
N ARG A 42 0.43 5.80 -14.33
CA ARG A 42 -0.73 5.10 -14.85
C ARG A 42 -1.43 4.34 -13.71
N PRO A 43 -2.75 4.15 -13.80
CA PRO A 43 -3.49 3.19 -12.98
C PRO A 43 -2.79 1.83 -12.93
N LEU A 44 -2.79 1.19 -11.76
CA LEU A 44 -2.26 -0.17 -11.63
C LEU A 44 -3.10 -1.15 -12.45
N CYS A 45 -2.43 -1.94 -13.28
CA CYS A 45 -3.07 -3.04 -14.01
C CYS A 45 -2.87 -4.35 -13.23
N ALA A 46 -3.83 -4.66 -12.36
CA ALA A 46 -3.90 -5.89 -11.58
C ALA A 46 -5.34 -6.28 -11.27
N HIS A 47 -5.53 -7.55 -10.90
CA HIS A 47 -6.80 -8.05 -10.38
C HIS A 47 -7.20 -7.25 -9.13
N ILE A 48 -8.50 -6.95 -9.03
CA ILE A 48 -9.08 -6.21 -7.91
C ILE A 48 -8.69 -6.86 -6.57
N GLU A 49 -8.72 -8.19 -6.49
CA GLU A 49 -8.35 -8.93 -5.28
C GLU A 49 -6.91 -8.64 -4.83
N THR A 50 -5.94 -8.56 -5.76
CA THR A 50 -4.55 -8.22 -5.44
C THR A 50 -4.44 -6.82 -4.86
N LEU A 51 -5.12 -5.84 -5.47
CA LEU A 51 -5.13 -4.46 -5.00
C LEU A 51 -5.81 -4.34 -3.63
N THR A 52 -6.88 -5.10 -3.39
CA THR A 52 -7.57 -5.17 -2.09
C THR A 52 -6.65 -5.74 -1.00
N LYS A 53 -5.92 -6.83 -1.27
CA LYS A 53 -4.98 -7.41 -0.31
C LYS A 53 -3.87 -6.43 0.08
N ILE A 54 -3.29 -5.75 -0.90
CA ILE A 54 -2.25 -4.73 -0.68
C ILE A 54 -2.79 -3.57 0.17
N ARG A 55 -3.95 -3.01 -0.21
CA ARG A 55 -4.59 -1.92 0.52
C ARG A 55 -4.88 -2.31 1.96
N ARG A 56 -5.48 -3.47 2.20
CA ARG A 56 -5.79 -3.96 3.55
C ARG A 56 -4.55 -4.16 4.42
N ALA A 57 -3.45 -4.64 3.85
CA ALA A 57 -2.20 -4.80 4.60
C ALA A 57 -1.67 -3.45 5.11
N PHE A 58 -1.76 -2.40 4.29
CA PHE A 58 -1.40 -1.05 4.70
C PHE A 58 -2.38 -0.47 5.74
N GLU A 59 -3.68 -0.63 5.51
CA GLU A 59 -4.73 -0.15 6.43
C GLU A 59 -4.61 -0.81 7.81
N ALA A 60 -4.34 -2.11 7.87
CA ALA A 60 -4.07 -2.83 9.11
C ALA A 60 -2.82 -2.33 9.85
N ALA A 61 -1.86 -1.76 9.13
CA ALA A 61 -0.64 -1.17 9.69
C ALA A 61 -0.78 0.33 10.03
N GLY A 62 -1.99 0.90 9.92
CA GLY A 62 -2.27 2.29 10.27
C GLY A 62 -2.14 3.29 9.13
N ILE A 63 -2.09 2.83 7.87
CA ILE A 63 -2.14 3.73 6.71
C ILE A 63 -3.58 3.99 6.29
N GLU A 64 -3.90 5.25 6.06
CA GLU A 64 -5.13 5.67 5.41
C GLU A 64 -4.84 6.20 4.01
N PHE A 65 -5.58 5.74 3.00
CA PHE A 65 -5.46 6.25 1.63
C PHE A 65 -6.44 7.40 1.40
N LEU A 66 -5.93 8.49 0.83
CA LEU A 66 -6.68 9.70 0.55
C LEU A 66 -6.96 9.82 -0.94
N GLU A 67 -8.13 10.34 -1.30
CA GLU A 67 -8.53 10.58 -2.70
C GLU A 67 -8.76 12.08 -3.01
N ASN A 68 -9.00 12.93 -2.00
CA ASN A 68 -9.32 14.35 -2.14
C ASN A 68 -8.43 15.19 -1.20
N PRO A 69 -7.78 16.29 -1.61
CA PRO A 69 -7.77 16.96 -2.94
C PRO A 69 -7.04 16.22 -4.05
N GLY A 70 -6.49 15.04 -3.75
CA GLY A 70 -5.87 14.16 -4.72
C GLY A 70 -5.39 12.86 -4.06
N PRO A 71 -4.75 11.96 -4.82
CA PRO A 71 -4.25 10.70 -4.29
C PRO A 71 -3.15 10.94 -3.26
N GLY A 72 -3.38 10.50 -2.03
CA GLY A 72 -2.45 10.64 -0.92
C GLY A 72 -2.43 9.42 -0.01
N VAL A 73 -1.52 9.44 0.96
CA VAL A 73 -1.47 8.47 2.06
C VAL A 73 -1.19 9.21 3.36
N ARG A 74 -1.80 8.79 4.45
CA ARG A 74 -1.62 9.31 5.80
C ARG A 74 -1.24 8.17 6.72
N LEU A 75 -0.23 8.37 7.55
CA LEU A 75 0.00 7.50 8.69
C LEU A 75 -0.85 8.00 9.84
N CYS A 76 -1.85 7.20 10.23
CA CYS A 76 -2.60 7.44 11.45
C CYS A 76 -1.76 6.88 12.61
N ALA A 77 -1.60 7.66 13.68
CA ALA A 77 -1.05 7.11 14.92
C ALA A 77 -1.87 5.86 15.25
N GLN A 78 -1.23 4.69 15.32
CA GLN A 78 -1.91 3.50 15.82
C GLN A 78 -2.51 3.89 17.18
N PRO A 79 -3.77 3.54 17.50
CA PRO A 79 -4.15 3.55 18.90
C PRO A 79 -3.08 2.71 19.61
N MET A 80 -2.45 3.27 20.64
CA MET A 80 -1.59 2.50 21.53
C MET A 80 -2.39 1.28 21.98
N ILE A 81 -2.17 0.14 21.35
CA ILE A 81 -2.42 -1.15 21.97
C ILE A 81 -1.11 -1.42 22.69
N ASP A 82 -0.95 -0.74 23.83
CA ASP A 82 0.04 -1.13 24.81
C ASP A 82 -0.37 -2.53 25.34
N PRO A 83 0.60 -3.40 25.64
CA PRO A 83 0.38 -4.78 26.06
C PRO A 83 -0.33 -4.93 27.41
#